data_AF-A0A098G419-F1
#
_entry.id   AF-A0A098G419-F1
#
_cell.length_a   1.000
_cell.length_b   1.000
_cell.length_c   1.000
_cell.angle_alpha   90.00
_cell.angle_beta   90.00
_cell.angle_gamma   90.00
#
_symmetry.space_group_name_H-M   'P 1'
#
loop_
_entity.id
_entity.type
_entity.pdbx_description
1 polymer ?
#
loop_
_entity_poly.entity_id
_entity_poly.type
_entity_poly.pdbx_seq_one_letter_code
_entity_poly.pdbx_strand_id
1 'polypeptide(L)'
;MISISRDDIASRKQTALKRILILLGILCILLMNQTTTAGNGLFFKILATGIPDNLSITLCLNGKGPLSCQNYAVSALNLNISTTIPNHVYPSVGIKVNNPGYFLSGCTPISNGYCLFSASNTKPANIIINTTYTIAATSGANGTITPQGFIKINGGGSQQFTATPAANYGVHQWLLDGVPVQTAGSTYTLSNVTANHTVEVTFTQATLTPNISSLALSVHCPSGPTSGCVYSNPALTGSSRQITFTNHGTISANNVSVVSSGFPSGTSISSSTCSGTLRTMDSCIITITPGTVASSDCTSGIAPTSGSVMVTADEAVSTLVNVIVLSYSCIYQSGYLYSVNDETPNTGSIGGKVVTMSNQATENSPGIIWSANSLGNYDGGISIWGIDDTSTVSSPSPNASSTDPATNYPGQSNCNGASDGACNTKNINIYYSTIATPPPHLSSYAAGLCKATINDYSDWYLPAICEMGPDAGSLICTSPPLMHLEQNMVDNLPVLLDNCTGAMCLSGEYWSSTELSGNPVDIAWAECFTPNGGSTQCVEGKNETLGVRCSRALTF
;
A
#
# COMPACT_ATOMS: atom_id res chain seq x y z
N MET A 1 21.26 -141.06 31.53
CA MET A 1 21.41 -140.73 30.09
C MET A 1 20.01 -140.56 29.50
N ILE A 2 19.50 -139.32 29.40
CA ILE A 2 18.77 -138.78 28.23
C ILE A 2 18.93 -137.26 28.32
N SER A 3 19.72 -136.70 27.40
CA SER A 3 19.99 -135.28 27.22
C SER A 3 18.84 -134.64 26.44
N ILE A 4 18.16 -133.63 27.02
CA ILE A 4 17.29 -132.74 26.26
C ILE A 4 18.14 -131.55 25.79
N SER A 5 18.24 -131.40 24.48
CA SER A 5 19.03 -130.37 23.78
C SER A 5 18.54 -128.96 24.15
N ARG A 6 19.51 -128.04 24.30
CA ARG A 6 19.36 -126.61 24.63
C ARG A 6 18.58 -125.78 23.60
N ASP A 7 18.16 -126.36 22.48
CA ASP A 7 17.57 -125.60 21.35
C ASP A 7 16.10 -125.19 21.55
N ASP A 8 15.35 -125.84 22.45
CA ASP A 8 13.90 -125.58 22.60
C ASP A 8 13.58 -124.33 23.47
N ILE A 9 14.55 -123.85 24.26
CA ILE A 9 14.38 -122.68 25.14
C ILE A 9 14.67 -121.36 24.39
N ALA A 10 15.52 -121.38 23.36
CA ALA A 10 15.86 -120.20 22.58
C ALA A 10 14.71 -119.79 21.63
N SER A 11 14.02 -120.77 21.03
CA SER A 11 12.91 -120.54 20.08
C SER A 11 11.67 -119.90 20.74
N ARG A 12 11.33 -120.31 21.97
CA ARG A 12 10.17 -119.74 22.70
C ARG A 12 10.41 -118.32 23.20
N LYS A 13 11.65 -117.95 23.59
CA LYS A 13 11.98 -116.58 24.02
C LYS A 13 12.00 -115.58 22.86
N GLN A 14 12.48 -115.96 21.68
CA GLN A 14 12.50 -115.08 20.50
C GLN A 14 11.08 -114.75 20.00
N THR A 15 10.14 -115.70 20.10
CA THR A 15 8.75 -115.51 19.64
C THR A 15 7.94 -114.64 20.61
N ALA A 16 8.20 -114.74 21.92
CA ALA A 16 7.58 -113.86 22.93
C ALA A 16 8.13 -112.42 22.87
N LEU A 17 9.44 -112.25 22.67
CA LEU A 17 10.06 -110.92 22.56
C LEU A 17 9.66 -110.18 21.27
N LYS A 18 9.51 -110.90 20.14
CA LYS A 18 8.97 -110.32 18.89
C LYS A 18 7.52 -109.87 19.04
N ARG A 19 6.66 -110.61 19.75
CA ARG A 19 5.27 -110.20 20.00
C ARG A 19 5.18 -108.97 20.89
N ILE A 20 6.04 -108.85 21.90
CA ILE A 20 6.09 -107.67 22.79
C ILE A 20 6.63 -106.44 22.06
N LEU A 21 7.68 -106.56 21.23
CA LEU A 21 8.18 -105.44 20.42
C LEU A 21 7.18 -105.00 19.33
N ILE A 22 6.42 -105.92 18.74
CA ILE A 22 5.36 -105.58 17.77
C ILE A 22 4.18 -104.89 18.47
N LEU A 23 3.79 -105.34 19.68
CA LEU A 23 2.74 -104.67 20.47
C LEU A 23 3.16 -103.29 20.99
N LEU A 24 4.41 -103.11 21.42
CA LEU A 24 4.96 -101.78 21.79
C LEU A 24 5.17 -100.88 20.57
N GLY A 25 5.53 -101.43 19.41
CA GLY A 25 5.60 -100.71 18.14
C GLY A 25 4.22 -100.25 17.65
N ILE A 26 3.20 -101.10 17.74
CA ILE A 26 1.81 -100.76 17.38
C ILE A 26 1.22 -99.77 18.39
N LEU A 27 1.57 -99.86 19.69
CA LEU A 27 1.14 -98.88 20.69
C LEU A 27 1.85 -97.51 20.52
N CYS A 28 3.13 -97.48 20.14
CA CYS A 28 3.82 -96.25 19.76
C CYS A 28 3.27 -95.63 18.46
N ILE A 29 2.88 -96.44 17.46
CA ILE A 29 2.27 -95.95 16.22
C ILE A 29 0.83 -95.47 16.46
N LEU A 30 0.08 -96.08 17.39
CA LEU A 30 -1.24 -95.61 17.83
C LEU A 30 -1.17 -94.34 18.71
N LEU A 31 -0.08 -94.15 19.47
CA LEU A 31 0.17 -92.93 20.24
C LEU A 31 0.75 -91.78 19.40
N MET A 32 1.39 -92.07 18.26
CA MET A 32 1.90 -91.07 17.31
C MET A 32 0.91 -90.68 16.20
N ASN A 33 -0.23 -91.38 16.07
CA ASN A 33 -1.30 -91.08 15.11
C ASN A 33 -2.60 -90.64 15.79
N GLN A 34 -2.52 -89.80 16.84
CA GLN A 34 -3.62 -88.88 17.13
C GLN A 34 -3.48 -87.63 16.27
N THR A 35 -3.67 -87.77 14.95
CA THR A 35 -4.20 -86.64 14.20
C THR A 35 -5.67 -86.53 14.59
N THR A 36 -5.92 -85.88 15.74
CA THR A 36 -7.21 -85.24 15.93
C THR A 36 -7.36 -84.31 14.73
N THR A 37 -8.30 -84.63 13.85
CA THR A 37 -8.78 -83.69 12.85
C THR A 37 -9.36 -82.51 13.62
N ALA A 38 -8.51 -81.52 13.90
CA ALA A 38 -8.93 -80.23 14.40
C ALA A 38 -9.85 -79.66 13.33
N GLY A 39 -11.16 -79.61 13.63
CA GLY A 39 -12.12 -78.95 12.76
C GLY A 39 -11.64 -77.52 12.50
N ASN A 40 -11.82 -77.04 11.27
CA ASN A 40 -11.50 -75.69 10.83
C ASN A 40 -12.42 -74.63 11.49
N GLY A 41 -12.49 -74.60 12.82
CA GLY A 41 -13.16 -73.59 13.60
C GLY A 41 -12.18 -72.46 13.93
N LEU A 42 -12.63 -71.21 13.75
CA LEU A 42 -11.87 -70.05 14.20
C LEU A 42 -11.73 -70.10 15.72
N PHE A 43 -10.51 -69.94 16.22
CA PHE A 43 -10.20 -70.07 17.65
C PHE A 43 -10.63 -68.84 18.46
N PHE A 44 -10.58 -67.66 17.84
CA PHE A 44 -11.08 -66.41 18.41
C PHE A 44 -12.45 -66.03 17.82
N LYS A 45 -13.32 -65.50 18.68
CA LYS A 45 -14.54 -64.81 18.29
C LYS A 45 -14.33 -63.31 18.49
N ILE A 46 -14.62 -62.52 17.46
CA ILE A 46 -14.39 -61.08 17.44
C ILE A 46 -15.72 -60.39 17.22
N LEU A 47 -16.09 -59.48 18.12
CA LEU A 47 -17.18 -58.53 17.93
C LEU A 47 -16.55 -57.16 17.72
N ALA A 48 -16.71 -56.61 16.51
CA ALA A 48 -16.23 -55.27 16.17
C ALA A 48 -17.39 -54.27 16.28
N THR A 49 -17.18 -53.17 17.00
CA THR A 49 -18.15 -52.07 17.19
C THR A 49 -17.46 -50.71 17.09
N GLY A 50 -18.24 -49.62 17.10
CA GLY A 50 -17.69 -48.26 17.03
C GLY A 50 -17.51 -47.76 15.58
N ILE A 51 -16.43 -47.00 15.33
CA ILE A 51 -16.15 -46.37 14.04
C ILE A 51 -15.95 -47.47 12.98
N PRO A 52 -16.72 -47.46 11.87
CA PRO A 52 -16.55 -48.43 10.78
C PRO A 52 -15.21 -48.27 10.08
N ASP A 53 -14.49 -49.37 9.89
CA ASP A 53 -13.24 -49.43 9.12
C ASP A 53 -12.92 -50.87 8.71
N ASN A 54 -12.30 -51.08 7.56
CA ASN A 54 -12.01 -52.41 7.02
C ASN A 54 -10.56 -52.80 7.24
N LEU A 55 -10.31 -53.58 8.30
CA LEU A 55 -8.96 -53.89 8.74
C LEU A 55 -8.67 -55.38 8.71
N SER A 56 -7.43 -55.72 8.34
CA SER A 56 -6.86 -57.04 8.52
C SER A 56 -6.06 -57.07 9.83
N ILE A 57 -6.41 -58.00 10.70
CA ILE A 57 -5.69 -58.25 11.95
C ILE A 57 -5.23 -59.71 12.01
N THR A 58 -4.15 -59.95 12.73
CA THR A 58 -3.62 -61.29 13.01
C THR A 58 -3.67 -61.54 14.51
N LEU A 59 -4.29 -62.64 14.92
CA LEU A 59 -4.34 -63.10 16.30
C LEU A 59 -3.56 -64.40 16.45
N CYS A 60 -2.68 -64.48 17.45
CA CYS A 60 -1.85 -65.66 17.70
C CYS A 60 -1.81 -66.03 19.18
N LEU A 61 -1.65 -67.32 19.48
CA LEU A 61 -1.34 -67.74 20.84
C LEU A 61 0.09 -67.30 21.21
N ASN A 62 0.22 -66.68 22.38
CA ASN A 62 1.48 -66.15 22.92
C ASN A 62 2.22 -65.15 22.00
N GLY A 63 1.54 -64.60 20.98
CA GLY A 63 2.18 -63.75 19.97
C GLY A 63 3.30 -64.44 19.17
N LYS A 64 3.27 -65.79 19.04
CA LYS A 64 4.36 -66.57 18.41
C LYS A 64 3.98 -67.12 17.04
N GLY A 65 4.55 -66.55 15.98
CA GLY A 65 4.76 -67.16 14.66
C GLY A 65 3.54 -67.74 13.91
N PRO A 66 3.62 -67.94 12.59
CA PRO A 66 2.46 -68.26 11.73
C PRO A 66 1.71 -69.55 12.13
N LEU A 67 2.38 -70.51 12.78
CA LEU A 67 1.79 -71.78 13.20
C LEU A 67 0.71 -71.64 14.28
N SER A 68 0.65 -70.53 15.02
CA SER A 68 -0.37 -70.29 16.05
C SER A 68 -1.32 -69.14 15.71
N CYS A 69 -1.22 -68.61 14.48
CA CYS A 69 -1.88 -67.38 14.07
C CYS A 69 -3.10 -67.63 13.17
N GLN A 70 -4.11 -66.79 13.31
CA GLN A 70 -5.27 -66.71 12.43
C GLN A 70 -5.48 -65.24 12.00
N ASN A 71 -5.79 -65.03 10.72
CA ASN A 71 -6.09 -63.71 10.18
C ASN A 71 -7.59 -63.46 10.18
N TYR A 72 -7.97 -62.23 10.50
CA TYR A 72 -9.37 -61.78 10.56
C TYR A 72 -9.53 -60.48 9.79
N ALA A 73 -10.66 -60.34 9.12
CA ALA A 73 -11.17 -59.06 8.67
C ALA A 73 -12.13 -58.52 9.73
N VAL A 74 -11.92 -57.29 10.17
CA VAL A 74 -12.80 -56.60 11.12
C VAL A 74 -13.33 -55.33 10.47
N SER A 75 -14.57 -54.97 10.80
CA SER A 75 -15.31 -53.86 10.16
C SER A 75 -15.44 -52.63 11.06
N ALA A 76 -14.80 -52.61 12.23
CA ALA A 76 -14.83 -51.46 13.14
C ALA A 76 -13.63 -51.46 14.12
N LEU A 77 -13.40 -50.31 14.75
CA LEU A 77 -12.18 -50.04 15.52
C LEU A 77 -12.20 -50.51 16.99
N ASN A 78 -13.37 -50.76 17.59
CA ASN A 78 -13.44 -51.32 18.94
C ASN A 78 -13.67 -52.83 18.85
N LEU A 79 -12.70 -53.61 19.30
CA LEU A 79 -12.75 -55.06 19.25
C LEU A 79 -13.00 -55.65 20.64
N ASN A 80 -14.02 -56.49 20.72
CA ASN A 80 -14.25 -57.36 21.86
C ASN A 80 -13.89 -58.80 21.45
N ILE A 81 -12.81 -59.34 22.02
CA ILE A 81 -12.18 -60.58 21.56
C ILE A 81 -12.30 -61.64 22.65
N SER A 82 -12.95 -62.76 22.35
CA SER A 82 -13.05 -63.95 23.22
C SER A 82 -12.46 -65.18 22.54
N THR A 83 -12.13 -66.19 23.34
CA THR A 83 -11.71 -67.51 22.84
C THR A 83 -12.89 -68.46 22.79
N THR A 84 -12.86 -69.44 21.88
CA THR A 84 -13.94 -70.44 21.75
C THR A 84 -13.83 -71.60 22.73
N ILE A 85 -12.72 -71.71 23.47
CA ILE A 85 -12.48 -72.80 24.43
C ILE A 85 -13.16 -72.51 25.77
N PRO A 86 -14.12 -73.34 26.20
CA PRO A 86 -14.83 -73.13 27.46
C PRO A 86 -13.91 -73.21 28.67
N ASN A 87 -14.09 -72.26 29.61
CA ASN A 87 -13.45 -72.25 30.93
C ASN A 87 -11.92 -72.23 30.90
N HIS A 88 -11.32 -71.73 29.81
CA HIS A 88 -9.87 -71.56 29.71
C HIS A 88 -9.53 -70.09 29.50
N VAL A 89 -8.62 -69.57 30.33
CA VAL A 89 -8.06 -68.22 30.20
C VAL A 89 -6.71 -68.34 29.51
N TYR A 90 -6.58 -67.68 28.37
CA TYR A 90 -5.29 -67.56 27.68
C TYR A 90 -4.62 -66.26 28.15
N PRO A 91 -3.58 -66.34 29.00
CA PRO A 91 -2.98 -65.16 29.63
C PRO A 91 -2.17 -64.30 28.65
N SER A 92 -1.86 -64.82 27.46
CA SER A 92 -1.04 -64.14 26.46
C SER A 92 -1.54 -64.48 25.06
N VAL A 93 -2.52 -63.74 24.57
CA VAL A 93 -2.92 -63.70 23.17
C VAL A 93 -2.25 -62.51 22.53
N GLY A 94 -1.62 -62.68 21.37
CA GLY A 94 -1.03 -61.57 20.61
C GLY A 94 -1.98 -61.11 19.51
N ILE A 95 -2.21 -59.80 19.40
CA ILE A 95 -2.86 -59.16 18.26
C ILE A 95 -1.86 -58.29 17.49
N LYS A 96 -1.99 -58.25 16.16
CA LYS A 96 -1.27 -57.33 15.28
C LYS A 96 -2.26 -56.77 14.25
N VAL A 97 -2.22 -55.47 13.99
CA VAL A 97 -2.93 -54.86 12.85
C VAL A 97 -1.99 -54.87 11.65
N ASN A 98 -2.48 -55.39 10.53
CA ASN A 98 -1.67 -55.54 9.31
C ASN A 98 -1.70 -54.29 8.43
N ASN A 99 -2.75 -53.48 8.55
CA ASN A 99 -2.87 -52.19 7.87
C ASN A 99 -1.87 -51.18 8.48
N PRO A 100 -1.10 -50.45 7.65
CA PRO A 100 -0.23 -49.39 8.13
C PRO A 100 -1.04 -48.21 8.69
N GLY A 101 -0.47 -47.45 9.63
CA GLY A 101 -1.08 -46.23 10.19
C GLY A 101 -2.00 -46.44 11.40
N TYR A 102 -2.19 -47.70 11.82
CA TYR A 102 -2.98 -48.07 12.99
C TYR A 102 -2.10 -48.53 14.16
N PHE A 103 -2.57 -48.28 15.37
CA PHE A 103 -1.94 -48.77 16.59
C PHE A 103 -2.98 -49.26 17.59
N LEU A 104 -2.56 -50.12 18.52
CA LEU A 104 -3.45 -50.82 19.43
C LEU A 104 -3.35 -50.25 20.84
N SER A 105 -4.49 -50.17 21.54
CA SER A 105 -4.58 -49.93 22.98
C SER A 105 -5.44 -50.99 23.67
N GLY A 106 -5.26 -51.17 24.98
CA GLY A 106 -5.88 -52.26 25.74
C GLY A 106 -5.05 -53.55 25.81
N CYS A 107 -3.79 -53.50 25.38
CA CYS A 107 -2.85 -54.62 25.38
C CYS A 107 -1.40 -54.12 25.60
N THR A 108 -0.47 -55.05 25.84
CA THR A 108 0.95 -54.77 26.08
C THR A 108 1.79 -55.06 24.84
N PRO A 109 2.37 -54.05 24.16
CA PRO A 109 3.19 -54.26 22.97
C PRO A 109 4.48 -55.04 23.29
N ILE A 110 4.88 -55.91 22.37
CA ILE A 110 6.13 -56.69 22.44
C ILE A 110 6.99 -56.49 21.18
N SER A 111 8.29 -56.74 21.28
CA SER A 111 9.29 -56.39 20.25
C SER A 111 9.08 -57.01 18.88
N ASN A 112 8.30 -58.09 18.77
CA ASN A 112 7.99 -58.75 17.50
C ASN A 112 6.77 -58.15 16.76
N GLY A 113 6.25 -57.00 17.23
CA GLY A 113 5.16 -56.26 16.59
C GLY A 113 3.75 -56.74 16.96
N TYR A 114 3.62 -57.70 17.88
CA TYR A 114 2.33 -58.06 18.49
C TYR A 114 2.08 -57.25 19.76
N CYS A 115 0.82 -57.20 20.17
CA CYS A 115 0.37 -56.64 21.42
C CYS A 115 -0.35 -57.73 22.22
N LEU A 116 0.13 -58.02 23.42
CA LEU A 116 -0.33 -59.13 24.27
C LEU A 116 -1.48 -58.72 25.17
N PHE A 117 -2.49 -59.58 25.29
CA PHE A 117 -3.61 -59.43 26.21
C PHE A 117 -4.08 -60.78 26.74
N SER A 118 -4.95 -60.78 27.75
CA SER A 118 -5.58 -61.99 28.28
C SER A 118 -7.03 -62.09 27.80
N ALA A 119 -7.46 -63.26 27.34
CA ALA A 119 -8.84 -63.51 26.92
C ALA A 119 -9.35 -64.91 27.29
N SER A 120 -10.64 -65.02 27.56
CA SER A 120 -11.35 -66.30 27.71
C SER A 120 -12.71 -66.26 27.00
N ASN A 121 -13.43 -67.38 27.04
CA ASN A 121 -14.81 -67.45 26.55
C ASN A 121 -15.81 -66.62 27.40
N THR A 122 -15.51 -66.39 28.68
CA THR A 122 -16.39 -65.66 29.63
C THR A 122 -15.94 -64.23 29.91
N LYS A 123 -14.66 -63.90 29.63
CA LYS A 123 -14.08 -62.58 29.83
C LYS A 123 -13.36 -62.14 28.55
N PRO A 124 -14.08 -61.50 27.61
CA PRO A 124 -13.46 -60.96 26.42
C PRO A 124 -12.51 -59.80 26.75
N ALA A 125 -11.49 -59.64 25.91
CA ALA A 125 -10.61 -58.47 25.95
C ALA A 125 -11.18 -57.35 25.10
N ASN A 126 -11.11 -56.11 25.61
CA ASN A 126 -11.44 -54.91 24.86
C ASN A 126 -10.16 -54.30 24.30
N ILE A 127 -10.02 -54.34 22.99
CA ILE A 127 -8.89 -53.79 22.25
C ILE A 127 -9.40 -52.66 21.37
N ILE A 128 -8.76 -51.50 21.41
CA ILE A 128 -9.12 -50.37 20.57
C ILE A 128 -8.03 -50.19 19.52
N ILE A 129 -8.46 -50.10 18.26
CA ILE A 129 -7.61 -49.73 17.15
C ILE A 129 -7.70 -48.22 16.96
N ASN A 130 -6.57 -47.54 17.02
CA ASN A 130 -6.48 -46.10 16.85
C ASN A 130 -5.80 -45.77 15.51
N THR A 131 -6.18 -44.65 14.90
CA THR A 131 -5.56 -44.10 13.70
C THR A 131 -4.66 -42.91 14.03
N THR A 132 -3.63 -42.69 13.20
CA THR A 132 -2.89 -41.43 13.19
C THR A 132 -2.95 -40.82 11.79
N TYR A 133 -3.12 -39.50 11.74
CA TYR A 133 -3.08 -38.71 10.52
C TYR A 133 -1.91 -37.73 10.56
N THR A 134 -1.49 -37.29 9.37
CA THR A 134 -0.43 -36.30 9.20
C THR A 134 -1.02 -35.00 8.69
N ILE A 135 -0.72 -33.89 9.37
CA ILE A 135 -0.98 -32.54 8.87
C ILE A 135 0.33 -31.95 8.38
N ALA A 136 0.40 -31.54 7.12
CA ALA A 136 1.54 -30.79 6.59
C ALA A 136 1.26 -29.29 6.73
N ALA A 137 1.96 -28.63 7.63
CA ALA A 137 1.80 -27.20 7.91
C ALA A 137 2.90 -26.37 7.21
N THR A 138 2.50 -25.43 6.37
CA THR A 138 3.39 -24.54 5.62
C THR A 138 3.01 -23.07 5.79
N SER A 139 3.97 -22.19 5.57
CA SER A 139 3.75 -20.74 5.54
C SER A 139 4.23 -20.19 4.20
N GLY A 140 3.47 -19.23 3.66
CA GLY A 140 3.92 -18.40 2.56
C GLY A 140 5.03 -17.43 2.99
N ALA A 141 5.52 -16.64 2.04
CA ALA A 141 6.51 -15.60 2.33
C ALA A 141 5.98 -14.56 3.35
N ASN A 142 6.91 -13.85 4.00
CA ASN A 142 6.64 -12.73 4.92
C ASN A 142 5.91 -13.11 6.22
N GLY A 143 6.08 -14.35 6.66
CA GLY A 143 5.67 -14.78 7.99
C GLY A 143 6.05 -16.24 8.24
N THR A 144 5.59 -16.77 9.36
CA THR A 144 5.85 -18.15 9.78
C THR A 144 4.60 -18.77 10.41
N ILE A 145 4.54 -20.10 10.44
CA ILE A 145 3.49 -20.88 11.10
C ILE A 145 4.10 -21.74 12.21
N THR A 146 3.39 -21.93 13.32
CA THR A 146 3.78 -22.83 14.42
C THR A 146 2.59 -23.68 14.87
N PRO A 147 2.72 -25.02 14.96
CA PRO A 147 3.87 -25.82 14.51
C PRO A 147 4.00 -25.86 12.97
N GLN A 148 5.23 -25.99 12.46
CA GLN A 148 5.53 -26.12 11.03
C GLN A 148 5.97 -27.55 10.67
N GLY A 149 5.71 -27.97 9.43
CA GLY A 149 6.13 -29.26 8.89
C GLY A 149 5.09 -30.35 9.11
N PHE A 150 5.53 -31.61 9.21
CA PHE A 150 4.64 -32.75 9.36
C PHE A 150 4.31 -33.02 10.83
N ILE A 151 3.05 -32.81 11.20
CA ILE A 151 2.53 -33.06 12.55
C ILE A 151 1.69 -34.33 12.53
N LYS A 152 2.01 -35.27 13.43
CA LYS A 152 1.20 -36.48 13.64
C LYS A 152 0.15 -36.24 14.71
N ILE A 153 -1.10 -36.57 14.41
CA ILE A 153 -2.22 -36.43 15.33
C ILE A 153 -3.06 -37.71 15.35
N ASN A 154 -3.61 -38.05 16.51
CA ASN A 154 -4.55 -39.16 16.63
C ASN A 154 -5.87 -38.81 15.93
N GLY A 155 -6.53 -39.81 15.34
CA GLY A 155 -7.84 -39.64 14.73
C GLY A 155 -8.85 -39.01 15.70
N GLY A 156 -9.62 -38.04 15.20
CA GLY A 156 -10.56 -37.23 15.98
C GLY A 156 -9.90 -36.12 16.82
N GLY A 157 -8.57 -36.01 16.82
CA GLY A 157 -7.84 -34.95 17.50
C GLY A 157 -8.03 -33.56 16.87
N SER A 158 -7.55 -32.52 17.56
CA SER A 158 -7.52 -31.14 17.06
C SER A 158 -6.12 -30.55 17.18
N GLN A 159 -5.72 -29.72 16.23
CA GLN A 159 -4.44 -29.00 16.23
C GLN A 159 -4.69 -27.50 16.03
N GLN A 160 -4.16 -26.69 16.94
CA GLN A 160 -4.09 -25.24 16.77
C GLN A 160 -2.78 -24.85 16.09
N PHE A 161 -2.87 -23.90 15.17
CA PHE A 161 -1.77 -23.25 14.48
C PHE A 161 -1.75 -21.78 14.84
N THR A 162 -0.55 -21.23 15.02
CA THR A 162 -0.32 -19.80 15.24
C THR A 162 0.56 -19.29 14.11
N ALA A 163 0.13 -18.20 13.48
CA ALA A 163 0.88 -17.47 12.50
C ALA A 163 1.58 -16.26 13.14
N THR A 164 2.84 -16.06 12.78
CA THR A 164 3.62 -14.89 13.16
C THR A 164 4.02 -14.16 11.88
N PRO A 165 3.28 -13.10 11.50
CA PRO A 165 3.65 -12.25 10.37
C PRO A 165 4.99 -11.57 10.58
N ALA A 166 5.69 -11.24 9.49
CA ALA A 166 6.81 -10.32 9.53
C ALA A 166 6.34 -8.87 9.79
N ALA A 167 7.27 -7.97 10.12
CA ALA A 167 6.95 -6.55 10.31
C ALA A 167 6.27 -5.95 9.08
N ASN A 168 5.25 -5.12 9.28
CA ASN A 168 4.41 -4.51 8.24
C ASN A 168 3.56 -5.53 7.44
N TYR A 169 3.42 -6.78 7.89
CA TYR A 169 2.54 -7.78 7.28
C TYR A 169 1.49 -8.26 8.27
N GLY A 170 0.34 -8.65 7.74
CA GLY A 170 -0.72 -9.36 8.48
C GLY A 170 -1.05 -10.70 7.83
N VAL A 171 -1.78 -11.54 8.56
CA VAL A 171 -2.33 -12.77 7.99
C VAL A 171 -3.37 -12.39 6.94
N HIS A 172 -3.18 -12.87 5.71
CA HIS A 172 -4.16 -12.75 4.65
C HIS A 172 -5.26 -13.79 4.84
N GLN A 173 -4.87 -15.08 4.79
CA GLN A 173 -5.79 -16.19 4.97
C GLN A 173 -5.07 -17.49 5.36
N TRP A 174 -5.86 -18.38 5.95
CA TRP A 174 -5.55 -19.79 6.19
C TRP A 174 -6.24 -20.66 5.15
N LEU A 175 -5.53 -21.64 4.62
CA LEU A 175 -6.03 -22.63 3.67
C LEU A 175 -5.94 -24.03 4.27
N LEU A 176 -7.01 -24.81 4.10
CA LEU A 176 -7.05 -26.24 4.39
C LEU A 176 -7.17 -26.98 3.06
N ASP A 177 -6.22 -27.86 2.76
CA ASP A 177 -6.18 -28.63 1.51
C ASP A 177 -6.28 -27.75 0.25
N GLY A 178 -5.69 -26.56 0.31
CA GLY A 178 -5.70 -25.56 -0.77
C GLY A 178 -6.96 -24.68 -0.85
N VAL A 179 -7.94 -24.87 0.04
CA VAL A 179 -9.19 -24.10 0.08
C VAL A 179 -9.17 -23.09 1.24
N PRO A 180 -9.49 -21.80 1.02
CA PRO A 180 -9.58 -20.82 2.10
C PRO A 180 -10.62 -21.22 3.16
N VAL A 181 -10.21 -21.22 4.43
CA VAL A 181 -11.06 -21.60 5.58
C VAL A 181 -11.20 -20.48 6.61
N GLN A 182 -10.25 -19.55 6.66
CA GLN A 182 -10.30 -18.40 7.54
C GLN A 182 -9.57 -17.23 6.91
N THR A 183 -10.20 -16.06 6.87
CA THR A 183 -9.56 -14.80 6.49
C THR A 183 -9.03 -14.10 7.73
N ALA A 184 -7.78 -13.63 7.67
CA ALA A 184 -7.09 -13.00 8.80
C ALA A 184 -7.03 -13.85 10.09
N GLY A 185 -6.59 -13.23 11.18
CA GLY A 185 -6.43 -13.86 12.49
C GLY A 185 -5.10 -14.61 12.64
N SER A 186 -4.42 -14.41 13.77
CA SER A 186 -3.12 -15.01 14.06
C SER A 186 -3.19 -16.50 14.46
N THR A 187 -4.38 -17.07 14.62
CA THR A 187 -4.55 -18.49 14.96
C THR A 187 -5.63 -19.15 14.13
N TYR A 188 -5.46 -20.45 13.88
CA TYR A 188 -6.44 -21.32 13.24
C TYR A 188 -6.41 -22.70 13.91
N THR A 189 -7.59 -23.28 14.19
CA THR A 189 -7.67 -24.62 14.80
C THR A 189 -8.35 -25.58 13.85
N LEU A 190 -7.62 -26.62 13.41
CA LEU A 190 -8.19 -27.75 12.69
C LEU A 190 -8.69 -28.77 13.72
N SER A 191 -10.00 -28.99 13.75
CA SER A 191 -10.64 -29.93 14.68
C SER A 191 -11.12 -31.21 14.00
N ASN A 192 -11.23 -32.28 14.79
CA ASN A 192 -11.75 -33.57 14.36
C ASN A 192 -11.04 -34.13 13.11
N VAL A 193 -9.72 -34.27 13.22
CA VAL A 193 -8.88 -34.75 12.11
C VAL A 193 -9.18 -36.22 11.81
N THR A 194 -9.74 -36.48 10.63
CA THR A 194 -10.15 -37.83 10.18
C THR A 194 -9.47 -38.26 8.88
N ALA A 195 -8.58 -37.43 8.33
CA ALA A 195 -7.74 -37.72 7.19
C ALA A 195 -6.41 -36.93 7.30
N ASN A 196 -5.47 -37.20 6.39
CA ASN A 196 -4.31 -36.33 6.24
C ASN A 196 -4.76 -34.99 5.63
N HIS A 197 -4.13 -33.90 6.06
CA HIS A 197 -4.46 -32.55 5.58
C HIS A 197 -3.21 -31.74 5.29
N THR A 198 -3.34 -30.71 4.47
CA THR A 198 -2.41 -29.60 4.41
C THR A 198 -3.03 -28.35 5.04
N VAL A 199 -2.24 -27.63 5.84
CA VAL A 199 -2.62 -26.33 6.39
C VAL A 199 -1.59 -25.32 5.95
N GLU A 200 -2.03 -24.28 5.26
CA GLU A 200 -1.17 -23.21 4.79
C GLU A 200 -1.66 -21.86 5.33
N VAL A 201 -0.74 -20.98 5.68
CA VAL A 201 -1.04 -19.58 5.98
C VAL A 201 -0.30 -18.66 5.02
N THR A 202 -0.98 -17.62 4.56
CA THR A 202 -0.43 -16.60 3.66
C THR A 202 -0.46 -15.23 4.33
N PHE A 203 0.48 -14.36 3.94
CA PHE A 203 0.66 -13.03 4.51
C PHE A 203 0.62 -11.97 3.42
N THR A 204 0.10 -10.80 3.75
CA THR A 204 0.07 -9.63 2.85
C THR A 204 0.15 -8.34 3.68
N GLN A 205 0.22 -7.19 3.02
CA GLN A 205 0.23 -5.88 3.68
C GLN A 205 -1.11 -5.16 3.47
N ALA A 206 -1.44 -4.28 4.41
CA ALA A 206 -2.35 -3.19 4.14
C ALA A 206 -1.63 -2.12 3.29
N THR A 207 -2.39 -1.28 2.60
CA THR A 207 -1.83 -0.23 1.74
C THR A 207 -2.55 1.07 2.04
N LEU A 208 -1.92 1.91 2.86
CA LEU A 208 -2.47 3.21 3.24
C LEU A 208 -2.04 4.23 2.19
N THR A 209 -3.00 4.77 1.44
CA THR A 209 -2.72 5.73 0.37
C THR A 209 -3.38 7.07 0.71
N PRO A 210 -2.63 8.17 0.78
CA PRO A 210 -3.22 9.50 0.89
C PRO A 210 -3.79 9.95 -0.46
N ASN A 211 -4.81 10.79 -0.44
CA ASN A 211 -5.37 11.42 -1.64
C ASN A 211 -4.40 12.42 -2.31
N ILE A 212 -3.38 12.87 -1.57
CA ILE A 212 -2.34 13.82 -2.02
C ILE A 212 -0.98 13.47 -1.38
N SER A 213 0.13 13.73 -2.08
CA SER A 213 1.50 13.50 -1.57
C SER A 213 2.16 14.76 -1.01
N SER A 214 1.68 15.94 -1.40
CA SER A 214 2.09 17.24 -0.89
C SER A 214 0.88 18.15 -0.71
N LEU A 215 0.90 18.96 0.34
CA LEU A 215 -0.17 19.88 0.68
C LEU A 215 0.41 21.26 1.04
N ALA A 216 -0.05 22.30 0.34
CA ALA A 216 0.27 23.69 0.66
C ALA A 216 -0.94 24.40 1.30
N LEU A 217 -0.69 25.08 2.41
CA LEU A 217 -1.65 25.90 3.14
C LEU A 217 -1.19 27.36 3.13
N SER A 218 -2.12 28.31 3.29
CA SER A 218 -1.77 29.69 3.62
C SER A 218 -1.69 29.87 5.14
N VAL A 219 -0.91 30.85 5.61
CA VAL A 219 -0.98 31.30 7.01
C VAL A 219 -2.34 31.93 7.32
N HIS A 220 -2.77 31.87 8.59
CA HIS A 220 -3.98 32.57 9.06
C HIS A 220 -3.66 34.03 9.41
N CYS A 221 -3.65 34.90 8.39
CA CYS A 221 -3.30 36.31 8.53
C CYS A 221 -4.28 37.25 7.77
N PRO A 222 -5.60 37.19 8.04
CA PRO A 222 -6.56 38.10 7.43
C PRO A 222 -6.33 39.55 7.87
N SER A 223 -6.85 40.52 7.11
CA SER A 223 -6.67 41.96 7.38
C SER A 223 -7.11 42.37 8.80
N GLY A 224 -6.18 42.94 9.59
CA GLY A 224 -6.42 43.46 10.93
C GLY A 224 -5.11 43.60 11.75
N PRO A 225 -4.99 44.54 12.71
CA PRO A 225 -3.73 44.88 13.37
C PRO A 225 -3.27 43.90 14.48
N THR A 226 -3.70 42.64 14.48
CA THR A 226 -3.50 41.76 15.63
C THR A 226 -3.22 40.32 15.19
N SER A 227 -1.99 39.83 15.40
CA SER A 227 -1.65 38.42 15.69
C SER A 227 -0.18 37.99 15.41
N GLY A 228 0.75 38.92 15.21
CA GLY A 228 2.16 38.55 15.00
C GLY A 228 2.50 38.02 13.59
N CYS A 229 1.60 38.21 12.63
CA CYS A 229 1.87 38.01 11.21
C CYS A 229 2.86 39.05 10.69
N VAL A 230 3.79 38.62 9.83
CA VAL A 230 4.71 39.53 9.11
C VAL A 230 3.97 40.27 8.00
N TYR A 231 3.06 39.59 7.31
CA TYR A 231 2.20 40.14 6.26
C TYR A 231 0.73 39.82 6.57
N SER A 232 -0.15 40.80 6.39
CA SER A 232 -1.60 40.62 6.56
C SER A 232 -2.32 40.94 5.26
N ASN A 233 -3.17 40.04 4.78
CA ASN A 233 -3.97 40.24 3.58
C ASN A 233 -5.25 39.39 3.68
N PRO A 234 -6.42 39.91 3.25
CA PRO A 234 -7.68 39.15 3.27
C PRO A 234 -7.60 37.75 2.63
N ALA A 235 -6.74 37.55 1.63
CA ALA A 235 -6.56 36.26 0.96
C ALA A 235 -5.83 35.21 1.81
N LEU A 236 -5.09 35.61 2.84
CA LEU A 236 -4.40 34.73 3.79
C LEU A 236 -5.39 34.27 4.88
N THR A 237 -6.44 33.55 4.46
CA THR A 237 -7.52 33.14 5.38
C THR A 237 -7.10 32.06 6.36
N GLY A 238 -6.02 31.33 6.07
CA GLY A 238 -5.57 30.18 6.85
C GLY A 238 -6.62 29.07 6.94
N SER A 239 -7.33 28.82 5.84
CA SER A 239 -8.38 27.80 5.82
C SER A 239 -7.80 26.41 6.06
N SER A 240 -8.42 25.65 6.96
CA SER A 240 -7.99 24.27 7.28
C SER A 240 -8.06 23.36 6.06
N ARG A 241 -7.06 22.50 5.93
CA ARG A 241 -6.97 21.50 4.85
C ARG A 241 -7.06 20.08 5.38
N GLN A 242 -7.53 19.17 4.54
CA GLN A 242 -7.77 17.77 4.87
C GLN A 242 -6.94 16.84 4.01
N ILE A 243 -6.33 15.85 4.66
CA ILE A 243 -5.69 14.70 4.01
C ILE A 243 -6.56 13.48 4.32
N THR A 244 -6.99 12.78 3.28
CA THR A 244 -7.73 11.53 3.40
C THR A 244 -6.79 10.38 3.11
N PHE A 245 -6.67 9.44 4.04
CA PHE A 245 -5.97 8.18 3.84
C PHE A 245 -6.97 7.05 3.66
N THR A 246 -6.81 6.27 2.59
CA THR A 246 -7.64 5.11 2.29
C THR A 246 -6.79 3.85 2.36
N ASN A 247 -7.30 2.79 3.00
CA ASN A 247 -6.65 1.49 2.95
C ASN A 247 -7.06 0.74 1.68
N HIS A 248 -6.23 0.80 0.63
CA HIS A 248 -6.42 0.04 -0.62
C HIS A 248 -5.85 -1.38 -0.56
N GLY A 249 -5.33 -1.82 0.59
CA GLY A 249 -4.83 -3.18 0.78
C GLY A 249 -5.94 -4.22 0.90
N THR A 250 -5.55 -5.48 0.97
CA THR A 250 -6.46 -6.64 1.10
C THR A 250 -6.68 -7.10 2.53
N ILE A 251 -6.06 -6.44 3.51
CA ILE A 251 -6.23 -6.68 4.94
C ILE A 251 -6.44 -5.35 5.68
N SER A 252 -7.03 -5.43 6.87
CA SER A 252 -7.14 -4.28 7.77
C SER A 252 -5.77 -3.84 8.28
N ALA A 253 -5.58 -2.54 8.43
CA ALA A 253 -4.44 -1.95 9.14
C ALA A 253 -4.85 -1.71 10.60
N ASN A 254 -4.10 -2.27 11.56
CA ASN A 254 -4.35 -2.11 12.99
C ASN A 254 -3.35 -1.14 13.62
N ASN A 255 -3.73 -0.62 14.80
CA ASN A 255 -2.97 0.38 15.53
C ASN A 255 -2.58 1.57 14.64
N VAL A 256 -3.51 1.97 13.77
CA VAL A 256 -3.38 3.15 12.92
C VAL A 256 -3.14 4.35 13.84
N SER A 257 -2.11 5.12 13.54
CA SER A 257 -1.77 6.32 14.30
C SER A 257 -1.21 7.40 13.39
N VAL A 258 -1.30 8.65 13.86
CA VAL A 258 -0.77 9.82 13.15
C VAL A 258 0.42 10.37 13.90
N VAL A 259 1.52 10.57 13.19
CA VAL A 259 2.72 11.25 13.67
C VAL A 259 2.95 12.48 12.80
N SER A 260 3.05 13.65 13.42
CA SER A 260 3.40 14.89 12.71
C SER A 260 4.70 15.47 13.22
N SER A 261 5.45 16.12 12.34
CA SER A 261 6.72 16.78 12.69
C SER A 261 6.99 18.01 11.81
N GLY A 262 7.82 18.93 12.30
CA GLY A 262 8.32 20.05 11.51
C GLY A 262 7.29 21.13 11.15
N PHE A 263 6.14 21.18 11.83
CA PHE A 263 5.17 22.25 11.59
C PHE A 263 5.65 23.60 12.17
N PRO A 264 5.38 24.71 11.45
CA PRO A 264 5.68 26.04 11.96
C PRO A 264 4.75 26.39 13.14
N SER A 265 5.18 27.36 13.94
CA SER A 265 4.48 27.76 15.17
C SER A 265 3.00 28.08 14.92
N GLY A 266 2.13 27.57 15.78
CA GLY A 266 0.67 27.73 15.68
C GLY A 266 -0.02 26.81 14.68
N THR A 267 0.71 26.13 13.78
CA THR A 267 0.13 25.11 12.90
C THR A 267 -0.09 23.82 13.68
N SER A 268 -1.28 23.24 13.57
CA SER A 268 -1.68 22.08 14.34
C SER A 268 -2.55 21.10 13.54
N ILE A 269 -2.61 19.85 14.01
CA ILE A 269 -3.66 18.92 13.61
C ILE A 269 -4.83 19.16 14.55
N SER A 270 -5.91 19.75 14.03
CA SER A 270 -7.10 20.09 14.81
C SER A 270 -8.02 18.88 15.04
N SER A 271 -7.97 17.88 14.17
CA SER A 271 -8.64 16.59 14.35
C SER A 271 -8.04 15.50 13.46
N SER A 272 -8.16 14.25 13.90
CA SER A 272 -7.84 13.07 13.10
C SER A 272 -8.79 11.93 13.43
N THR A 273 -9.29 11.24 12.42
CA THR A 273 -10.03 9.97 12.59
C THR A 273 -9.13 8.75 12.37
N CYS A 274 -7.86 8.96 12.01
CA CYS A 274 -6.89 7.90 11.77
C CYS A 274 -6.39 7.32 13.09
N SER A 275 -7.19 6.43 13.68
CA SER A 275 -6.87 5.72 14.92
C SER A 275 -7.45 4.31 14.91
N GLY A 276 -6.81 3.37 15.62
CA GLY A 276 -7.35 2.02 15.80
C GLY A 276 -7.22 1.16 14.54
N THR A 277 -8.34 0.59 14.06
CA THR A 277 -8.33 -0.30 12.89
C THR A 277 -8.98 0.37 11.69
N LEU A 278 -8.25 0.41 10.57
CA LEU A 278 -8.77 0.85 9.27
C LEU A 278 -8.96 -0.37 8.36
N ARG A 279 -10.21 -0.77 8.12
CA ARG A 279 -10.51 -1.94 7.29
C ARG A 279 -10.20 -1.66 5.81
N THR A 280 -10.20 -2.71 5.02
CA THR A 280 -10.07 -2.61 3.56
C THR A 280 -11.11 -1.65 3.00
N MET A 281 -10.67 -0.71 2.17
CA MET A 281 -11.46 0.37 1.56
C MET A 281 -12.03 1.42 2.53
N ASP A 282 -11.84 1.29 3.84
CA ASP A 282 -12.17 2.35 4.78
C ASP A 282 -11.18 3.51 4.61
N SER A 283 -11.65 4.71 4.94
CA SER A 283 -10.84 5.93 4.92
C SER A 283 -10.86 6.64 6.26
N CYS A 284 -9.79 7.36 6.57
CA CYS A 284 -9.70 8.25 7.69
C CYS A 284 -9.17 9.62 7.23
N ILE A 285 -9.46 10.66 8.00
CA ILE A 285 -9.22 12.06 7.63
C ILE A 285 -8.37 12.72 8.71
N ILE A 286 -7.40 13.52 8.28
CA ILE A 286 -6.57 14.37 9.12
C ILE A 286 -6.83 15.82 8.70
N THR A 287 -7.23 16.66 9.64
CA THR A 287 -7.45 18.10 9.41
C THR A 287 -6.27 18.90 9.97
N ILE A 288 -5.63 19.70 9.12
CA ILE A 288 -4.53 20.59 9.46
C ILE A 288 -5.06 22.02 9.49
N THR A 289 -4.79 22.73 10.59
CA THR A 289 -5.14 24.13 10.76
C THR A 289 -3.85 24.95 10.85
N PRO A 290 -3.59 25.86 9.88
CA PRO A 290 -2.38 26.67 9.87
C PRO A 290 -2.42 27.76 10.96
N GLY A 291 -1.24 28.11 11.45
CA GLY A 291 -1.04 29.25 12.35
C GLY A 291 -0.71 30.55 11.59
N THR A 292 -0.14 31.51 12.29
CA THR A 292 0.29 32.82 11.74
C THR A 292 1.72 32.80 11.19
N VAL A 293 2.45 31.69 11.38
CA VAL A 293 3.86 31.56 11.00
C VAL A 293 4.00 30.61 9.82
N ALA A 294 4.69 31.06 8.78
CA ALA A 294 5.00 30.24 7.60
C ALA A 294 6.12 29.22 7.92
N SER A 295 6.29 28.23 7.04
CA SER A 295 7.40 27.28 7.08
C SER A 295 8.77 28.01 7.09
N SER A 296 9.77 27.41 7.73
CA SER A 296 11.13 27.99 7.78
C SER A 296 11.76 28.06 6.39
N ASP A 297 12.75 28.95 6.25
CA ASP A 297 13.49 29.14 4.99
C ASP A 297 12.63 29.65 3.82
N CYS A 298 11.44 30.19 4.12
CA CYS A 298 10.53 30.73 3.11
C CYS A 298 11.17 31.79 2.21
N THR A 299 12.06 32.65 2.73
CA THR A 299 12.56 33.83 2.01
C THR A 299 14.06 33.77 1.68
N SER A 300 14.76 32.68 2.01
CA SER A 300 16.24 32.61 2.00
C SER A 300 16.86 32.13 0.68
N GLY A 301 16.14 32.25 -0.44
CA GLY A 301 16.64 31.82 -1.76
C GLY A 301 16.51 30.31 -2.03
N ILE A 302 15.91 29.56 -1.10
CA ILE A 302 15.60 28.13 -1.22
C ILE A 302 14.10 27.90 -0.98
N ALA A 303 13.58 26.76 -1.42
CA ALA A 303 12.22 26.36 -1.07
C ALA A 303 12.10 26.09 0.45
N PRO A 304 10.96 26.44 1.10
CA PRO A 304 10.77 26.27 2.52
C PRO A 304 10.87 24.81 2.94
N THR A 305 11.38 24.60 4.15
CA THR A 305 11.44 23.26 4.75
C THR A 305 10.01 22.79 5.07
N SER A 306 9.60 21.66 4.49
CA SER A 306 8.27 21.10 4.72
C SER A 306 8.17 20.41 6.08
N GLY A 307 7.04 20.60 6.76
CA GLY A 307 6.60 19.69 7.81
C GLY A 307 6.06 18.40 7.21
N SER A 308 5.68 17.45 8.06
CA SER A 308 5.17 16.16 7.60
C SER A 308 4.04 15.62 8.46
N VAL A 309 3.16 14.87 7.81
CA VAL A 309 2.17 14.00 8.44
C VAL A 309 2.45 12.58 7.97
N MET A 310 2.69 11.68 8.92
CA MET A 310 2.90 10.27 8.66
C MET A 310 1.78 9.47 9.32
N VAL A 311 1.17 8.57 8.55
CA VAL A 311 0.26 7.56 9.08
C VAL A 311 1.01 6.24 9.20
N THR A 312 0.96 5.65 10.39
CA THR A 312 1.61 4.37 10.73
C THR A 312 0.56 3.31 11.03
N ALA A 313 0.87 2.04 10.82
CA ALA A 313 0.08 0.89 11.27
C ALA A 313 0.98 -0.35 11.40
N ASP A 314 0.50 -1.40 12.07
CA ASP A 314 1.28 -2.62 12.29
C ASP A 314 1.51 -3.43 11.00
N GLU A 315 0.49 -3.48 10.13
CA GLU A 315 0.48 -4.26 8.89
C GLU A 315 0.67 -3.42 7.62
N ALA A 316 1.12 -2.17 7.74
CA ALA A 316 1.34 -1.29 6.61
C ALA A 316 2.72 -0.62 6.68
N VAL A 317 3.28 -0.32 5.51
CA VAL A 317 4.41 0.62 5.44
C VAL A 317 3.88 2.02 5.74
N SER A 318 4.54 2.72 6.66
CA SER A 318 4.20 4.10 7.00
C SER A 318 4.24 5.00 5.76
N THR A 319 3.20 5.81 5.59
CA THR A 319 3.08 6.71 4.43
C THR A 319 3.06 8.15 4.90
N LEU A 320 3.85 9.00 4.22
CA LEU A 320 4.11 10.38 4.61
C LEU A 320 3.58 11.35 3.55
N VAL A 321 2.99 12.46 4.01
CA VAL A 321 2.59 13.61 3.20
C VAL A 321 3.38 14.82 3.66
N ASN A 322 4.01 15.52 2.71
CA ASN A 322 4.73 16.75 2.99
C ASN A 322 3.74 17.92 3.07
N VAL A 323 3.87 18.74 4.11
CA VAL A 323 2.97 19.87 4.37
C VAL A 323 3.78 21.14 4.45
N ILE A 324 3.39 22.15 3.70
CA ILE A 324 4.05 23.45 3.68
C ILE A 324 3.03 24.55 3.99
N VAL A 325 3.41 25.48 4.86
CA VAL A 325 2.57 26.64 5.19
C VAL A 325 3.23 27.87 4.61
N LEU A 326 2.52 28.56 3.73
CA LEU A 326 3.03 29.64 2.91
C LEU A 326 2.44 30.97 3.37
N SER A 327 3.28 32.01 3.34
CA SER A 327 2.88 33.41 3.37
C SER A 327 3.43 34.08 2.12
N TYR A 328 3.13 35.35 1.89
CA TYR A 328 3.78 36.06 0.79
C TYR A 328 5.29 36.13 0.98
N SER A 329 5.99 36.36 -0.13
CA SER A 329 7.45 36.28 -0.22
C SER A 329 8.04 34.88 -0.01
N CYS A 330 7.23 33.86 0.32
CA CYS A 330 7.71 32.49 0.35
C CYS A 330 8.09 32.02 -1.06
N ILE A 331 9.26 31.41 -1.19
CA ILE A 331 9.73 30.79 -2.44
C ILE A 331 9.05 29.44 -2.58
N TYR A 332 8.17 29.27 -3.55
CA TYR A 332 7.51 27.99 -3.78
C TYR A 332 7.42 27.72 -5.28
N GLN A 333 7.67 26.47 -5.69
CA GLN A 333 7.72 26.09 -7.12
C GLN A 333 8.57 27.05 -7.97
N SER A 334 9.78 27.33 -7.48
CA SER A 334 10.81 28.18 -8.13
C SER A 334 10.46 29.66 -8.30
N GLY A 335 9.54 30.22 -7.51
CA GLY A 335 9.26 31.66 -7.49
C GLY A 335 8.74 32.20 -6.15
N TYR A 336 8.77 33.52 -5.98
CA TYR A 336 8.22 34.23 -4.82
C TYR A 336 6.70 34.34 -4.92
N LEU A 337 5.99 33.83 -3.91
CA LEU A 337 4.54 33.87 -3.82
C LEU A 337 4.03 35.29 -3.57
N TYR A 338 3.23 35.80 -4.51
CA TYR A 338 2.62 37.13 -4.43
C TYR A 338 1.09 37.11 -4.53
N SER A 339 0.51 35.96 -4.87
CA SER A 339 -0.93 35.75 -4.87
C SER A 339 -1.27 34.39 -4.29
N VAL A 340 -2.34 34.33 -3.50
CA VAL A 340 -2.89 33.17 -2.81
C VAL A 340 -4.39 33.07 -3.14
N ASN A 341 -4.82 31.87 -3.52
CA ASN A 341 -6.23 31.50 -3.57
C ASN A 341 -6.49 30.42 -2.52
N ASP A 342 -6.99 30.82 -1.35
CA ASP A 342 -7.30 29.91 -0.25
C ASP A 342 -8.75 29.35 -0.32
N GLU A 343 -9.47 29.62 -1.40
CA GLU A 343 -10.84 29.14 -1.63
C GLU A 343 -10.90 27.82 -2.42
N THR A 344 -9.73 27.28 -2.82
CA THR A 344 -9.66 25.96 -3.45
C THR A 344 -10.24 24.87 -2.53
N PRO A 345 -10.69 23.72 -3.06
CA PRO A 345 -11.23 22.63 -2.24
C PRO A 345 -10.30 22.25 -1.08
N ASN A 346 -10.86 22.13 0.13
CA ASN A 346 -10.09 21.86 1.34
C ASN A 346 -9.35 20.51 1.34
N THR A 347 -9.66 19.61 0.40
CA THR A 347 -8.97 18.32 0.17
C THR A 347 -7.70 18.44 -0.65
N GLY A 348 -7.33 19.65 -1.08
CA GLY A 348 -6.12 19.95 -1.84
C GLY A 348 -5.45 21.24 -1.37
N SER A 349 -4.35 21.59 -2.04
CA SER A 349 -3.55 22.78 -1.72
C SER A 349 -4.25 24.08 -2.09
N ILE A 350 -3.80 25.18 -1.48
CA ILE A 350 -4.11 26.55 -1.94
C ILE A 350 -3.70 26.75 -3.39
N GLY A 351 -4.44 27.56 -4.13
CA GLY A 351 -3.96 28.12 -5.41
C GLY A 351 -3.10 29.36 -5.17
N GLY A 352 -2.59 29.95 -6.24
CA GLY A 352 -1.81 31.18 -6.15
C GLY A 352 -0.92 31.42 -7.36
N LYS A 353 -0.13 32.48 -7.30
CA LYS A 353 0.84 32.84 -8.33
C LYS A 353 2.18 33.21 -7.71
N VAL A 354 3.25 32.84 -8.41
CA VAL A 354 4.63 33.14 -8.05
C VAL A 354 5.30 33.93 -9.14
N VAL A 355 6.23 34.81 -8.77
CA VAL A 355 7.13 35.49 -9.71
C VAL A 355 8.52 34.84 -9.63
N THR A 356 9.18 34.69 -10.77
CA THR A 356 10.56 34.17 -10.89
C THR A 356 11.50 34.76 -9.84
N MET A 357 12.50 33.99 -9.41
CA MET A 357 13.45 34.44 -8.37
C MET A 357 14.50 35.45 -8.85
N SER A 358 14.72 35.55 -10.17
CA SER A 358 15.59 36.53 -10.80
C SER A 358 14.98 37.13 -12.05
N ASN A 359 15.48 38.29 -12.47
CA ASN A 359 15.14 38.91 -13.75
C ASN A 359 15.48 37.95 -14.91
N GLN A 360 14.59 37.85 -15.90
CA GLN A 360 14.87 37.15 -17.16
C GLN A 360 15.48 38.09 -18.20
N ALA A 361 15.25 39.40 -18.04
CA ALA A 361 16.01 40.48 -18.67
C ALA A 361 16.17 41.62 -17.65
N THR A 362 17.35 42.24 -17.60
CA THR A 362 17.65 43.42 -16.78
C THR A 362 17.57 44.68 -17.62
N GLU A 363 16.91 45.71 -17.09
CA GLU A 363 16.91 47.04 -17.69
C GLU A 363 18.35 47.52 -17.92
N ASN A 364 18.60 48.17 -19.06
CA ASN A 364 19.89 48.76 -19.44
C ASN A 364 21.07 47.77 -19.66
N SER A 365 20.88 46.44 -19.61
CA SER A 365 21.88 45.47 -20.08
C SER A 365 21.32 44.04 -20.21
N PRO A 366 20.95 43.54 -21.41
CA PRO A 366 20.63 44.26 -22.64
C PRO A 366 19.14 44.70 -22.72
N GLY A 367 18.34 44.52 -21.66
CA GLY A 367 16.88 44.65 -21.71
C GLY A 367 16.25 43.74 -22.77
N ILE A 368 14.95 43.90 -23.04
CA ILE A 368 14.30 43.26 -24.18
C ILE A 368 13.13 44.09 -24.70
N ILE A 369 12.88 44.00 -26.00
CA ILE A 369 11.73 44.64 -26.67
C ILE A 369 10.44 43.85 -26.44
N TRP A 370 9.30 44.51 -26.55
CA TRP A 370 8.00 43.88 -26.32
C TRP A 370 7.56 43.03 -27.53
N SER A 371 7.79 43.53 -28.75
CA SER A 371 7.51 42.84 -30.03
C SER A 371 8.76 42.68 -30.89
N ALA A 372 8.86 41.57 -31.61
CA ALA A 372 10.04 41.27 -32.42
C ALA A 372 9.71 40.50 -33.70
N ASN A 373 10.50 40.75 -34.75
CA ASN A 373 10.52 39.97 -35.98
C ASN A 373 11.46 38.75 -35.87
N SER A 374 11.49 37.92 -36.92
CA SER A 374 12.35 36.72 -36.99
C SER A 374 13.85 36.92 -36.73
N LEU A 375 14.36 38.15 -36.88
CA LEU A 375 15.75 38.51 -36.63
C LEU A 375 15.97 39.07 -35.22
N GLY A 376 14.91 39.17 -34.42
CA GLY A 376 14.92 39.74 -33.07
C GLY A 376 14.95 41.26 -33.02
N ASN A 377 14.64 41.95 -34.13
CA ASN A 377 14.49 43.41 -34.15
C ASN A 377 13.01 43.79 -34.01
N TYR A 378 12.73 45.03 -33.62
CA TYR A 378 11.37 45.57 -33.60
C TYR A 378 10.67 45.33 -34.95
N ASP A 379 9.43 44.85 -34.89
CA ASP A 379 8.63 44.45 -36.06
C ASP A 379 7.70 45.54 -36.58
N GLY A 380 7.76 46.75 -35.99
CA GLY A 380 6.83 47.83 -36.31
C GLY A 380 5.56 47.81 -35.47
N GLY A 381 5.46 46.90 -34.50
CA GLY A 381 4.31 46.82 -33.62
C GLY A 381 3.10 46.18 -34.30
N ILE A 382 2.22 45.60 -33.48
CA ILE A 382 1.02 44.90 -33.90
C ILE A 382 0.02 44.91 -32.74
N SER A 383 -1.27 44.94 -33.04
CA SER A 383 -2.33 44.73 -32.06
C SER A 383 -2.61 43.23 -31.90
N ILE A 384 -2.61 42.74 -30.66
CA ILE A 384 -2.86 41.34 -30.35
C ILE A 384 -4.27 41.17 -29.78
N TRP A 385 -5.02 40.19 -30.26
CA TRP A 385 -6.43 40.02 -29.89
C TRP A 385 -6.64 39.96 -28.38
N GLY A 386 -7.47 40.87 -27.86
CA GLY A 386 -8.07 40.75 -26.53
C GLY A 386 -7.13 40.90 -25.34
N ILE A 387 -6.00 41.62 -25.48
CA ILE A 387 -5.02 41.78 -24.39
C ILE A 387 -4.78 43.22 -23.92
N ASP A 388 -5.49 44.22 -24.44
CA ASP A 388 -5.31 45.60 -23.96
C ASP A 388 -5.96 45.83 -22.59
N ASP A 389 -5.62 46.95 -21.98
CA ASP A 389 -6.10 47.40 -20.67
C ASP A 389 -7.63 47.57 -20.54
N THR A 390 -8.37 47.62 -21.64
CA THR A 390 -9.84 47.66 -21.64
C THR A 390 -10.49 46.29 -21.92
N SER A 391 -9.67 45.29 -22.26
CA SER A 391 -10.12 43.97 -22.64
C SER A 391 -10.72 43.20 -21.48
N THR A 392 -11.85 42.55 -21.73
CA THR A 392 -12.49 41.61 -20.81
C THR A 392 -12.93 40.36 -21.54
N VAL A 393 -13.25 39.30 -20.78
CA VAL A 393 -13.75 38.02 -21.33
C VAL A 393 -15.03 38.19 -22.18
N SER A 394 -15.88 39.17 -21.83
CA SER A 394 -17.14 39.47 -22.53
C SER A 394 -17.01 40.56 -23.60
N SER A 395 -15.99 41.41 -23.50
CA SER A 395 -15.72 42.51 -24.43
C SER A 395 -14.22 42.55 -24.71
N PRO A 396 -13.70 41.70 -25.61
CA PRO A 396 -12.27 41.65 -25.92
C PRO A 396 -11.83 42.92 -26.63
N SER A 397 -10.66 43.45 -26.30
CA SER A 397 -10.00 44.53 -27.02
C SER A 397 -8.47 44.34 -27.01
N PRO A 398 -7.74 44.67 -28.09
CA PRO A 398 -8.23 45.05 -29.41
C PRO A 398 -8.98 43.88 -30.06
N ASN A 399 -9.96 44.20 -30.90
CA ASN A 399 -10.73 43.24 -31.67
C ASN A 399 -10.87 43.71 -33.14
N ALA A 400 -11.63 43.00 -33.96
CA ALA A 400 -11.76 43.30 -35.39
C ALA A 400 -12.42 44.66 -35.68
N SER A 401 -13.12 45.24 -34.71
CA SER A 401 -13.80 46.55 -34.79
C SER A 401 -13.03 47.67 -34.09
N SER A 402 -11.89 47.39 -33.45
CA SER A 402 -11.06 48.40 -32.80
C SER A 402 -10.42 49.35 -33.83
N THR A 403 -10.07 50.58 -33.41
CA THR A 403 -9.38 51.57 -34.27
C THR A 403 -8.10 50.98 -34.87
N ASP A 404 -7.34 50.28 -34.04
CA ASP A 404 -6.23 49.43 -34.42
C ASP A 404 -6.69 47.97 -34.30
N PRO A 405 -7.16 47.34 -35.40
CA PRO A 405 -7.87 46.08 -35.32
C PRO A 405 -6.92 44.91 -35.09
N ALA A 406 -7.32 43.98 -34.23
CA ALA A 406 -6.67 42.68 -34.09
C ALA A 406 -7.53 41.56 -34.70
N THR A 407 -6.88 40.54 -35.24
CA THR A 407 -7.54 39.32 -35.75
C THR A 407 -7.51 38.24 -34.68
N ASN A 408 -8.66 37.58 -34.44
CA ASN A 408 -8.73 36.44 -33.54
C ASN A 408 -8.26 35.17 -34.25
N TYR A 409 -7.12 34.63 -33.83
CA TYR A 409 -6.55 33.41 -34.40
C TYR A 409 -6.95 32.16 -33.59
N PRO A 410 -7.04 30.98 -34.23
CA PRO A 410 -7.38 29.75 -33.55
C PRO A 410 -6.53 29.49 -32.29
N GLY A 411 -7.21 29.30 -31.16
CA GLY A 411 -6.58 29.04 -29.87
C GLY A 411 -6.38 30.28 -28.98
N GLN A 412 -6.52 31.49 -29.54
CA GLN A 412 -6.59 32.71 -28.74
C GLN A 412 -7.92 32.77 -27.98
N SER A 413 -7.91 33.45 -26.84
CA SER A 413 -9.05 33.63 -25.95
C SER A 413 -9.36 35.12 -25.77
N ASN A 414 -10.58 35.45 -25.34
CA ASN A 414 -10.86 36.79 -24.82
C ASN A 414 -10.27 36.87 -23.41
N CYS A 415 -9.21 37.65 -23.21
CA CYS A 415 -8.54 37.79 -21.92
C CYS A 415 -9.10 38.97 -21.13
N ASN A 416 -8.87 38.98 -19.81
CA ASN A 416 -8.91 40.22 -19.05
C ASN A 416 -7.52 40.86 -19.14
N GLY A 417 -7.34 41.80 -20.07
CA GLY A 417 -6.01 42.25 -20.48
C GLY A 417 -5.23 42.88 -19.34
N ALA A 418 -5.89 43.62 -18.45
CA ALA A 418 -5.23 44.25 -17.32
C ALA A 418 -4.76 43.27 -16.22
N SER A 419 -5.36 42.07 -16.09
CA SER A 419 -5.19 41.21 -14.90
C SER A 419 -4.91 39.73 -15.17
N ASP A 420 -4.95 39.27 -16.42
CA ASP A 420 -4.71 37.88 -16.80
C ASP A 420 -3.49 37.75 -17.73
N GLY A 421 -2.30 37.89 -17.16
CA GLY A 421 -1.05 37.80 -17.92
C GLY A 421 -0.82 36.43 -18.54
N ALA A 422 -1.38 35.37 -17.96
CA ALA A 422 -1.30 34.03 -18.51
C ALA A 422 -2.06 33.92 -19.84
N CYS A 423 -3.29 34.44 -19.89
CA CYS A 423 -4.08 34.53 -21.10
C CYS A 423 -3.42 35.47 -22.12
N ASN A 424 -2.97 36.66 -21.71
CA ASN A 424 -2.30 37.61 -22.60
C ASN A 424 -1.07 37.00 -23.27
N THR A 425 -0.17 36.43 -22.46
CA THR A 425 1.05 35.77 -22.96
C THR A 425 0.70 34.61 -23.89
N LYS A 426 -0.37 33.86 -23.62
CA LYS A 426 -0.85 32.81 -24.52
C LYS A 426 -1.28 33.39 -25.87
N ASN A 427 -2.04 34.48 -25.89
CA ASN A 427 -2.45 35.13 -27.14
C ASN A 427 -1.26 35.68 -27.93
N ILE A 428 -0.32 36.34 -27.25
CA ILE A 428 0.94 36.83 -27.84
C ILE A 428 1.73 35.66 -28.45
N ASN A 429 1.88 34.57 -27.70
CA ASN A 429 2.61 33.39 -28.18
C ASN A 429 1.94 32.73 -29.38
N ILE A 430 0.60 32.62 -29.38
CA ILE A 430 -0.12 32.08 -30.55
C ILE A 430 0.14 32.94 -31.77
N TYR A 431 0.07 34.26 -31.66
CA TYR A 431 0.38 35.13 -32.77
C TYR A 431 1.80 34.88 -33.32
N TYR A 432 2.83 34.95 -32.46
CA TYR A 432 4.21 34.84 -32.92
C TYR A 432 4.61 33.42 -33.36
N SER A 433 3.98 32.38 -32.83
CA SER A 433 4.31 31.00 -33.20
C SER A 433 3.52 30.46 -34.39
N THR A 434 2.36 31.06 -34.71
CA THR A 434 1.48 30.51 -35.76
C THR A 434 1.25 31.45 -36.93
N ILE A 435 1.38 32.77 -36.74
CA ILE A 435 1.00 33.78 -37.72
C ILE A 435 2.22 34.57 -38.21
N ALA A 436 3.09 35.00 -37.30
CA ALA A 436 4.33 35.68 -37.68
C ALA A 436 5.21 34.73 -38.50
N THR A 437 5.57 35.14 -39.71
CA THR A 437 6.36 34.31 -40.63
C THR A 437 7.59 35.09 -41.15
N PRO A 438 8.82 34.64 -40.85
CA PRO A 438 9.17 33.56 -39.91
C PRO A 438 8.86 33.94 -38.44
N PRO A 439 8.65 32.98 -37.54
CA PRO A 439 8.42 33.27 -36.13
C PRO A 439 9.71 33.84 -35.48
N PRO A 440 9.61 34.83 -34.59
CA PRO A 440 10.73 35.27 -33.76
C PRO A 440 11.17 34.17 -32.79
N HIS A 441 12.46 34.19 -32.42
CA HIS A 441 12.96 33.31 -31.36
C HIS A 441 12.38 33.76 -30.00
N LEU A 442 12.11 32.81 -29.10
CA LEU A 442 11.52 33.12 -27.79
C LEU A 442 12.39 34.10 -26.97
N SER A 443 13.71 34.08 -27.15
CA SER A 443 14.61 35.01 -26.47
C SER A 443 14.63 36.43 -27.04
N SER A 444 13.81 36.74 -28.04
CA SER A 444 13.85 38.01 -28.76
C SER A 444 12.77 39.01 -28.36
N TYR A 445 11.76 38.60 -27.57
CA TYR A 445 10.68 39.47 -27.11
C TYR A 445 10.22 39.10 -25.70
N ALA A 446 9.65 40.06 -24.98
CA ALA A 446 9.35 39.96 -23.55
C ALA A 446 8.51 38.73 -23.16
N ALA A 447 7.37 38.53 -23.84
CA ALA A 447 6.50 37.38 -23.58
C ALA A 447 7.15 36.04 -23.96
N GLY A 448 8.06 36.04 -24.94
CA GLY A 448 8.81 34.87 -25.37
C GLY A 448 9.78 34.38 -24.30
N LEU A 449 10.47 35.29 -23.59
CA LEU A 449 11.34 34.93 -22.47
C LEU A 449 10.56 34.18 -21.40
N CYS A 450 9.34 34.63 -21.11
CA CYS A 450 8.47 33.98 -20.15
C CYS A 450 7.82 32.69 -20.66
N LYS A 451 8.01 32.30 -21.92
CA LYS A 451 7.64 30.97 -22.44
C LYS A 451 8.78 29.97 -22.43
N ALA A 452 10.01 30.39 -22.13
CA ALA A 452 11.12 29.48 -21.96
C ALA A 452 10.95 28.62 -20.70
N THR A 453 11.67 27.49 -20.65
CA THR A 453 11.80 26.71 -19.42
C THR A 453 12.69 27.45 -18.43
N ILE A 454 12.15 27.81 -17.27
CA ILE A 454 12.87 28.50 -16.19
C ILE A 454 12.76 27.64 -14.92
N ASN A 455 13.91 27.21 -14.40
CA ASN A 455 14.02 26.36 -13.20
C ASN A 455 13.09 25.13 -13.23
N ASP A 456 13.14 24.38 -14.35
CA ASP A 456 12.37 23.15 -14.66
C ASP A 456 10.86 23.33 -14.91
N TYR A 457 10.35 24.57 -14.92
CA TYR A 457 8.94 24.87 -15.25
C TYR A 457 8.83 25.54 -16.62
N SER A 458 7.79 25.21 -17.39
CA SER A 458 7.56 25.69 -18.77
C SER A 458 6.23 26.43 -18.96
N ASP A 459 5.49 26.65 -17.88
CA ASP A 459 4.18 27.28 -17.78
C ASP A 459 4.25 28.71 -17.23
N TRP A 460 5.42 29.33 -17.35
CA TRP A 460 5.61 30.75 -17.07
C TRP A 460 4.85 31.63 -18.09
N TYR A 461 4.64 32.88 -17.69
CA TYR A 461 4.02 33.92 -18.51
C TYR A 461 4.49 35.31 -18.10
N LEU A 462 4.36 36.27 -19.01
CA LEU A 462 4.62 37.68 -18.72
C LEU A 462 3.41 38.24 -17.97
N PRO A 463 3.56 38.73 -16.73
CA PRO A 463 2.45 39.21 -15.92
C PRO A 463 1.70 40.36 -16.61
N ALA A 464 0.40 40.44 -16.40
CA ALA A 464 -0.38 41.62 -16.75
C ALA A 464 -0.09 42.76 -15.77
N ILE A 465 -0.44 43.99 -16.15
CA ILE A 465 -0.05 45.18 -15.40
C ILE A 465 -0.57 45.14 -13.96
N CYS A 466 -1.79 44.66 -13.73
CA CYS A 466 -2.37 44.54 -12.39
C CYS A 466 -1.86 43.35 -11.58
N GLU A 467 -1.17 42.38 -12.19
CA GLU A 467 -0.44 41.37 -11.42
C GLU A 467 0.87 41.94 -10.88
N MET A 468 1.41 43.01 -11.50
CA MET A 468 2.65 43.66 -11.09
C MET A 468 2.40 44.66 -9.97
N GLY A 469 1.48 45.61 -10.15
CA GLY A 469 1.17 46.60 -9.12
C GLY A 469 0.05 47.57 -9.51
N PRO A 470 -0.60 48.23 -8.54
CA PRO A 470 -1.51 49.33 -8.82
C PRO A 470 -0.73 50.64 -9.01
N ASP A 471 -1.22 51.53 -9.88
CA ASP A 471 -0.78 52.93 -9.85
C ASP A 471 -1.25 53.60 -8.54
N ALA A 472 -0.40 54.44 -7.95
CA ALA A 472 -0.74 55.27 -6.78
C ALA A 472 -1.96 56.19 -7.03
N GLY A 473 -2.41 56.33 -8.29
CA GLY A 473 -3.59 57.08 -8.74
C GLY A 473 -4.82 56.26 -9.20
N SER A 474 -4.79 54.91 -9.22
CA SER A 474 -5.87 54.03 -9.72
C SER A 474 -6.37 54.37 -11.13
N LEU A 475 -5.54 54.14 -12.15
CA LEU A 475 -5.94 54.34 -13.55
C LEU A 475 -6.58 53.09 -14.20
N ILE A 476 -6.04 51.89 -13.97
CA ILE A 476 -6.49 50.66 -14.70
C ILE A 476 -6.83 49.49 -13.77
N CYS A 477 -6.07 49.30 -12.68
CA CYS A 477 -6.34 48.24 -11.72
C CYS A 477 -7.49 48.63 -10.80
N THR A 478 -8.37 47.68 -10.49
CA THR A 478 -9.62 48.00 -9.80
C THR A 478 -9.37 48.49 -8.38
N SER A 479 -10.21 49.43 -7.94
CA SER A 479 -10.07 50.10 -6.65
C SER A 479 -10.52 49.21 -5.46
N PRO A 480 -10.28 49.63 -4.20
CA PRO A 480 -10.15 48.78 -3.01
C PRO A 480 -11.22 47.73 -2.64
N PRO A 481 -12.52 47.84 -2.97
CA PRO A 481 -13.49 46.82 -2.53
C PRO A 481 -13.24 45.43 -3.13
N LEU A 482 -12.52 45.34 -4.25
CA LEU A 482 -12.15 44.09 -4.94
C LEU A 482 -10.68 43.69 -4.75
N MET A 483 -9.89 44.44 -3.95
CA MET A 483 -8.44 44.17 -3.72
C MET A 483 -8.14 42.80 -3.08
N HIS A 484 -9.13 42.12 -2.50
CA HIS A 484 -8.95 40.74 -2.04
C HIS A 484 -8.81 39.74 -3.20
N LEU A 485 -9.26 40.11 -4.41
CA LEU A 485 -9.17 39.32 -5.64
C LEU A 485 -7.99 39.75 -6.54
N GLU A 486 -7.57 41.02 -6.51
CA GLU A 486 -6.46 41.55 -7.32
C GLU A 486 -5.16 41.71 -6.49
N GLN A 487 -4.54 40.58 -6.18
CA GLN A 487 -3.23 40.50 -5.51
C GLN A 487 -2.09 40.75 -6.50
N ASN A 488 -1.09 41.53 -6.10
CA ASN A 488 -0.01 41.99 -6.98
C ASN A 488 1.38 41.94 -6.31
N MET A 489 2.44 42.11 -7.10
CA MET A 489 3.82 42.04 -6.61
C MET A 489 4.18 43.22 -5.70
N VAL A 490 3.72 44.43 -5.99
CA VAL A 490 4.03 45.64 -5.19
C VAL A 490 3.55 45.49 -3.75
N ASP A 491 2.30 45.13 -3.55
CA ASP A 491 1.69 45.05 -2.22
C ASP A 491 2.17 43.83 -1.43
N ASN A 492 2.46 42.72 -2.11
CA ASN A 492 2.71 41.43 -1.45
C ASN A 492 4.19 40.99 -1.44
N LEU A 493 5.10 41.66 -2.15
CA LEU A 493 6.53 41.31 -2.18
C LEU A 493 7.47 42.43 -1.69
N PRO A 494 7.29 42.95 -0.46
CA PRO A 494 8.20 43.97 0.06
C PRO A 494 9.65 43.49 0.13
N VAL A 495 9.91 42.17 0.24
CA VAL A 495 11.27 41.60 0.20
C VAL A 495 12.03 41.91 -1.10
N LEU A 496 11.32 42.15 -2.20
CA LEU A 496 11.92 42.45 -3.50
C LEU A 496 12.06 43.96 -3.76
N LEU A 497 11.42 44.80 -2.94
CA LEU A 497 11.27 46.25 -3.18
C LEU A 497 11.93 47.10 -2.09
N ASP A 498 11.88 46.66 -0.83
CA ASP A 498 12.39 47.38 0.33
C ASP A 498 13.73 46.82 0.79
N ASN A 499 14.76 47.67 0.80
CA ASN A 499 16.13 47.29 1.20
C ASN A 499 16.69 46.04 0.50
N CYS A 500 16.16 45.72 -0.67
CA CYS A 500 16.63 44.61 -1.49
C CYS A 500 17.96 44.97 -2.17
N THR A 501 18.86 43.99 -2.33
CA THR A 501 20.08 44.13 -3.13
C THR A 501 20.28 42.97 -4.10
N GLY A 502 20.87 43.24 -5.26
CA GLY A 502 21.24 42.22 -6.24
C GLY A 502 20.13 41.81 -7.22
N ALA A 503 20.35 40.71 -7.94
CA ALA A 503 19.52 40.26 -9.06
C ALA A 503 18.11 39.79 -8.68
N MET A 504 17.82 39.67 -7.38
CA MET A 504 16.50 39.30 -6.88
C MET A 504 15.54 40.50 -6.82
N CYS A 505 16.05 41.73 -6.81
CA CYS A 505 15.21 42.92 -6.62
C CYS A 505 14.39 43.29 -7.84
N LEU A 506 13.25 43.92 -7.56
CA LEU A 506 12.46 44.64 -8.54
C LEU A 506 12.85 46.12 -8.41
N SER A 507 13.54 46.63 -9.42
CA SER A 507 13.95 48.03 -9.49
C SER A 507 14.10 48.41 -10.95
N GLY A 508 13.53 49.54 -11.32
CA GLY A 508 13.46 50.00 -12.71
C GLY A 508 12.17 49.57 -13.42
N GLU A 509 12.18 49.64 -14.74
CA GLU A 509 11.04 49.42 -15.62
C GLU A 509 10.97 47.99 -16.13
N TYR A 510 9.78 47.40 -16.06
CA TYR A 510 9.53 46.02 -16.47
C TYR A 510 8.31 45.93 -17.37
N TRP A 511 8.43 45.18 -18.46
CA TRP A 511 7.32 44.93 -19.36
C TRP A 511 6.20 44.17 -18.67
N SER A 512 4.96 44.60 -18.89
CA SER A 512 3.77 43.78 -18.71
C SER A 512 3.33 43.16 -20.04
N SER A 513 2.40 42.21 -19.98
CA SER A 513 1.75 41.63 -21.16
C SER A 513 0.56 42.43 -21.69
N THR A 514 0.29 43.62 -21.12
CA THR A 514 -0.91 44.42 -21.40
C THR A 514 -0.62 45.48 -22.47
N GLU A 515 -1.42 45.52 -23.53
CA GLU A 515 -1.36 46.61 -24.52
C GLU A 515 -2.11 47.86 -24.03
N LEU A 516 -1.72 49.04 -24.52
CA LEU A 516 -2.50 50.27 -24.28
C LEU A 516 -3.64 50.37 -25.30
N SER A 517 -4.89 50.35 -24.88
CA SER A 517 -6.07 50.42 -25.79
C SER A 517 -6.10 51.62 -26.74
N GLY A 518 -5.50 52.75 -26.33
CA GLY A 518 -5.41 53.96 -27.15
C GLY A 518 -4.39 53.91 -28.29
N ASN A 519 -3.38 53.03 -28.20
CA ASN A 519 -2.41 52.76 -29.25
C ASN A 519 -1.79 51.37 -29.03
N PRO A 520 -2.55 50.29 -29.26
CA PRO A 520 -2.09 48.93 -28.95
C PRO A 520 -1.04 48.45 -29.96
N VAL A 521 -0.87 49.13 -31.10
CA VAL A 521 0.16 48.77 -32.10
C VAL A 521 1.54 49.08 -31.56
N ASP A 522 1.76 50.30 -31.06
CA ASP A 522 3.10 50.79 -30.71
C ASP A 522 3.38 50.81 -29.21
N ILE A 523 2.36 50.78 -28.35
CA ILE A 523 2.51 51.06 -26.91
C ILE A 523 2.00 49.89 -26.06
N ALA A 524 2.78 49.55 -25.04
CA ALA A 524 2.41 48.58 -24.01
C ALA A 524 2.61 49.16 -22.61
N TRP A 525 1.89 48.61 -21.65
CA TRP A 525 2.04 48.97 -20.24
C TRP A 525 3.30 48.33 -19.64
N ALA A 526 3.99 49.10 -18.82
CA ALA A 526 5.12 48.68 -18.03
C ALA A 526 4.92 49.11 -16.57
N GLU A 527 5.57 48.40 -15.65
CA GLU A 527 5.60 48.77 -14.24
C GLU A 527 6.98 49.32 -13.89
N CYS A 528 7.01 50.54 -13.35
CA CYS A 528 8.22 51.15 -12.83
C CYS A 528 8.31 50.92 -11.31
N PHE A 529 9.20 50.04 -10.88
CA PHE A 529 9.45 49.78 -9.46
C PHE A 529 10.47 50.77 -8.92
N THR A 530 10.06 51.56 -7.93
CA THR A 530 10.92 52.56 -7.29
C THR A 530 11.63 51.98 -6.06
N PRO A 531 12.87 52.43 -5.76
CA PRO A 531 13.48 52.11 -4.48
C PRO A 531 12.60 52.61 -3.32
N ASN A 532 12.40 51.78 -2.29
CA ASN A 532 11.54 52.01 -1.10
C ASN A 532 10.05 51.64 -1.26
N GLY A 533 9.73 50.60 -2.03
CA GLY A 533 8.42 49.96 -1.96
C GLY A 533 7.31 50.61 -2.78
N GLY A 534 7.58 51.75 -3.43
CA GLY A 534 6.64 52.39 -4.33
C GLY A 534 6.74 51.84 -5.76
N SER A 535 5.71 52.05 -6.55
CA SER A 535 5.74 51.82 -7.99
C SER A 535 4.88 52.84 -8.73
N THR A 536 5.00 52.86 -10.05
CA THR A 536 4.15 53.66 -10.93
C THR A 536 3.92 52.91 -12.23
N GLN A 537 2.68 52.89 -12.70
CA GLN A 537 2.35 52.35 -14.01
C GLN A 537 2.80 53.34 -15.08
N CYS A 538 3.55 52.87 -16.06
CA CYS A 538 3.99 53.64 -17.22
C CYS A 538 3.56 52.97 -18.53
N VAL A 539 3.67 53.74 -19.61
CA VAL A 539 3.42 53.27 -20.97
C VAL A 539 4.64 53.55 -21.80
N GLU A 540 5.14 52.53 -22.47
CA GLU A 540 6.40 52.61 -23.20
C GLU A 540 6.22 52.10 -24.63
N GLY A 541 7.06 52.61 -25.52
CA GLY A 541 7.11 52.13 -26.91
C GLY A 541 7.58 50.67 -26.95
N LYS A 542 6.90 49.82 -27.72
CA LYS A 542 7.24 48.39 -27.83
C LYS A 542 8.66 48.11 -28.37
N ASN A 543 9.30 49.13 -28.95
CA ASN A 543 10.69 49.13 -29.42
C ASN A 543 11.72 49.39 -28.29
N GLU A 544 11.30 49.84 -27.12
CA GLU A 544 12.18 50.11 -25.98
C GLU A 544 12.63 48.82 -25.29
N THR A 545 13.79 48.84 -24.65
CA THR A 545 14.38 47.67 -23.99
C THR A 545 14.21 47.75 -22.48
N LEU A 546 13.24 47.01 -21.92
CA LEU A 546 12.94 47.01 -20.49
C LEU A 546 13.30 45.66 -19.82
N GLY A 547 13.17 45.62 -18.49
CA GLY A 547 13.30 44.40 -17.70
C GLY A 547 12.14 43.42 -17.90
N VAL A 548 12.36 42.15 -17.56
CA VAL A 548 11.31 41.12 -17.57
C VAL A 548 11.39 40.25 -16.32
N ARG A 549 10.23 40.08 -15.68
CA ARG A 549 9.97 39.11 -14.62
C ARG A 549 8.78 38.27 -15.02
N CYS A 550 8.94 36.96 -14.94
CA CYS A 550 7.89 36.04 -15.33
C CYS A 550 7.10 35.56 -14.12
N SER A 551 5.79 35.40 -14.32
CA SER A 551 4.85 34.86 -13.36
C SER A 551 4.40 33.47 -13.75
N ARG A 552 3.89 32.72 -12.78
CA ARG A 552 3.38 31.37 -12.97
C ARG A 552 2.32 31.06 -11.91
N ALA A 553 1.28 30.31 -12.30
CA ALA A 553 0.30 29.80 -11.36
C ALA A 553 0.84 28.56 -10.63
N LEU A 554 0.49 28.38 -9.35
CA LEU A 554 0.84 27.16 -8.62
C LEU A 554 0.13 25.94 -9.21
N THR A 555 0.83 24.81 -9.27
CA THR A 555 0.31 23.53 -9.78
C THR A 555 0.47 22.43 -8.73
N PHE A 556 -0.50 21.53 -8.60
CA PHE A 556 -0.51 20.48 -7.57
C PHE A 556 -0.92 19.12 -8.12
#